data_AF-D4LBG0-F1
#
_entry.id   AF-D4LBG0-F1
#
_cell.length_a   1.000
_cell.length_b   1.000
_cell.length_c   1.000
_cell.angle_alpha   90.00
_cell.angle_beta   90.00
_cell.angle_gamma   90.00
#
_symmetry.space_group_name_H-M   'P 1'
#
loop_
_entity.id
_entity.type
_entity.pdbx_description
1 polymer ?
#
loop_
_entity_poly.entity_id
_entity_poly.type
_entity_poly.pdbx_seq_one_letter_code
_entity_poly.pdbx_strand_id
1 'polypeptide(L)'
;MNSPYMGKFRISQLYKGVAHDGLDLVGVDSKTIHSTVNGVVLYAGWENSFNHRQGFGQYVKIRRTGTQEVYYFGHLSSLLVKTGDTVRITDPIGIEGSTGRSTGSHLHYCMRMGGIKGQHRDINRISGIPNVIGTYDDGYVSRMQTLEEQAQQLSLSVGDRVRVRQGATDYKGKKLAAFVYRTVYQVQQISGDRIVIGIGGQVTAAMHAADLTRI
;
A
#
# COMPACT_ATOMS: atom_id res chain seq x y z
N MET A 1 10.02 1.17 2.17
CA MET A 1 10.32 1.88 0.90
C MET A 1 9.03 2.18 0.16
N ASN A 2 9.02 3.19 -0.72
CA ASN A 2 7.83 3.58 -1.48
C ASN A 2 7.97 3.10 -2.94
N SER A 3 7.37 1.94 -3.23
CA SER A 3 7.49 1.24 -4.51
C SER A 3 6.20 1.39 -5.35
N PRO A 4 6.31 1.44 -6.70
CA PRO A 4 5.15 1.32 -7.57
C PRO A 4 4.57 -0.10 -7.65
N TYR A 5 5.28 -1.11 -7.12
CA TYR A 5 4.82 -2.49 -6.98
C TYR A 5 4.48 -2.80 -5.52
N MET A 6 3.43 -3.60 -5.32
CA MET A 6 3.05 -4.16 -4.03
C MET A 6 3.59 -5.59 -3.93
N GLY A 7 4.59 -5.83 -3.08
CA GLY A 7 5.32 -7.10 -2.97
C GLY A 7 6.68 -7.07 -3.68
N LYS A 8 7.11 -8.23 -4.20
CA LYS A 8 8.43 -8.39 -4.81
C LYS A 8 8.52 -7.80 -6.21
N PHE A 9 9.65 -7.17 -6.48
CA PHE A 9 10.03 -6.70 -7.81
C PHE A 9 11.55 -6.76 -7.99
N ARG A 10 12.00 -6.69 -9.24
CA ARG A 10 13.41 -6.70 -9.62
C ARG A 10 13.80 -5.37 -10.26
N ILE A 11 14.97 -4.84 -9.90
CA ILE A 11 15.57 -3.71 -10.59
C ILE A 11 16.34 -4.26 -11.79
N SER A 12 15.90 -3.91 -13.00
CA SER A 12 16.51 -4.35 -14.25
C SER A 12 17.50 -3.33 -14.84
N GLN A 13 17.29 -2.04 -14.58
CA GLN A 13 18.19 -0.98 -15.01
C GLN A 13 18.28 0.12 -13.96
N LEU A 14 19.52 0.55 -13.70
CA LEU A 14 19.85 1.54 -12.69
C LEU A 14 19.63 2.96 -13.18
N TYR A 15 19.31 3.86 -12.26
CA TYR A 15 19.35 5.30 -12.50
C TYR A 15 20.80 5.74 -12.75
N LYS A 16 21.01 6.51 -13.83
CA LYS A 16 22.33 7.01 -14.26
C LYS A 16 22.29 8.51 -14.65
N GLY A 17 21.34 9.27 -14.08
CA GLY A 17 21.17 10.68 -14.42
C GLY A 17 20.73 10.88 -15.87
N VAL A 18 21.47 11.67 -16.65
CA VAL A 18 21.13 11.96 -18.06
C VAL A 18 21.11 10.70 -18.94
N ALA A 19 21.95 9.71 -18.64
CA ALA A 19 22.01 8.48 -19.44
C ALA A 19 20.79 7.57 -19.23
N HIS A 20 20.20 7.62 -18.04
CA HIS A 20 18.95 6.93 -17.70
C HIS A 20 18.32 7.64 -16.50
N ASP A 21 17.24 8.40 -16.76
CA ASP A 21 16.67 9.36 -15.81
C ASP A 21 15.65 8.74 -14.85
N GLY A 22 15.56 7.41 -14.82
CA GLY A 22 14.66 6.65 -13.96
C GLY A 22 15.26 5.31 -13.51
N LEU A 23 14.40 4.49 -12.93
CA LEU A 23 14.66 3.07 -12.68
C LEU A 23 13.78 2.24 -13.59
N ASP A 24 14.35 1.17 -14.14
CA ASP A 24 13.56 0.15 -14.79
C ASP A 24 13.34 -0.99 -13.82
N LEU A 25 12.06 -1.27 -13.57
CA LEU A 25 11.59 -2.16 -12.52
C LEU A 25 10.66 -3.22 -13.12
N VAL A 26 10.83 -4.47 -12.71
CA VAL A 26 10.04 -5.61 -13.18
C VAL A 26 9.30 -6.23 -12.00
N GLY A 27 7.98 -6.22 -12.04
CA GLY A 27 7.16 -6.88 -11.02
C GLY A 27 7.39 -8.40 -11.01
N VAL A 28 7.58 -8.97 -9.82
CA VAL A 28 7.74 -10.41 -9.62
C VAL A 28 6.42 -11.02 -9.15
N ASP A 29 5.79 -10.43 -8.13
CA ASP A 29 4.53 -10.94 -7.58
C ASP A 29 3.31 -10.41 -8.34
N SER A 30 3.39 -9.20 -8.89
CA SER A 30 2.30 -8.56 -9.61
C SER A 30 2.82 -7.62 -10.69
N LYS A 31 2.02 -7.45 -11.75
CA LYS A 31 2.25 -6.50 -12.85
C LYS A 31 1.45 -5.21 -12.70
N THR A 32 0.60 -5.11 -11.68
CA THR A 32 -0.15 -3.89 -11.42
C THR A 32 0.78 -2.81 -10.90
N ILE A 33 0.73 -1.65 -11.54
CA ILE A 33 1.48 -0.45 -11.17
C ILE A 33 0.57 0.44 -10.34
N HIS A 34 1.10 0.92 -9.23
CA HIS A 34 0.39 1.75 -8.28
C HIS A 34 1.04 3.14 -8.17
N SER A 35 0.23 4.14 -7.81
CA SER A 35 0.76 5.47 -7.53
C SER A 35 1.65 5.45 -6.30
N THR A 36 2.81 6.09 -6.41
CA THR A 36 3.74 6.33 -5.29
C THR A 36 3.50 7.67 -4.60
N VAL A 37 2.52 8.45 -5.05
CA VAL A 37 2.19 9.76 -4.48
C VAL A 37 0.69 10.00 -4.40
N ASN A 38 0.28 10.82 -3.44
CA ASN A 38 -1.03 11.47 -3.48
C ASN A 38 -0.94 12.62 -4.48
N GLY A 39 -1.86 12.71 -5.43
CA GLY A 39 -1.74 13.68 -6.50
C GLY A 39 -2.86 13.67 -7.52
N VAL A 40 -2.62 14.40 -8.60
CA VAL A 40 -3.52 14.48 -9.76
C VAL A 40 -2.81 13.94 -10.99
N VAL A 41 -3.49 13.08 -11.74
CA VAL A 41 -3.02 12.55 -13.02
C VAL A 41 -3.01 13.69 -14.04
N LEU A 42 -1.81 14.17 -14.40
CA LEU A 42 -1.66 15.20 -15.42
C LEU A 42 -1.79 14.66 -16.84
N TYR A 43 -1.50 13.37 -17.04
CA TYR A 43 -1.64 12.69 -18.33
C TYR A 43 -1.72 11.18 -18.11
N ALA A 44 -2.60 10.52 -18.86
CA ALA A 44 -2.65 9.07 -19.03
C ALA A 44 -2.95 8.76 -20.49
N GLY A 45 -1.99 8.16 -21.21
CA GLY A 45 -2.14 7.93 -22.64
C GLY A 45 -0.85 7.52 -23.34
N TRP A 46 -0.91 7.47 -24.67
CA TRP A 46 0.26 7.24 -25.53
C TRP A 46 1.10 8.51 -25.64
N GLU A 47 2.42 8.40 -25.52
CA GLU A 47 3.31 9.54 -25.77
C GLU A 47 3.27 9.98 -27.22
N ASN A 48 3.36 9.02 -28.15
CA ASN A 48 3.14 9.26 -29.57
C ASN A 48 2.00 8.36 -30.05
N SER A 49 0.83 8.96 -30.31
CA SER A 49 -0.37 8.24 -30.76
C SER A 49 -0.25 7.68 -32.19
N PHE A 50 0.74 8.12 -32.97
CA PHE A 50 1.00 7.60 -34.32
C PHE A 50 2.10 6.53 -34.34
N ASN A 51 2.93 6.45 -33.30
CA ASN A 51 4.00 5.45 -33.20
C ASN A 51 4.17 4.96 -31.75
N HIS A 52 3.48 3.86 -31.46
CA HIS A 52 3.45 3.21 -30.15
C HIS A 52 4.79 2.54 -29.75
N ARG A 53 5.83 2.61 -30.59
CA ARG A 53 7.19 2.08 -30.31
C ARG A 53 8.19 3.17 -29.92
N GLN A 54 7.74 4.40 -29.72
CA GLN A 54 8.61 5.53 -29.33
C GLN A 54 8.49 5.87 -27.84
N GLY A 55 9.60 6.36 -27.29
CA GLY A 55 9.69 6.93 -25.95
C GLY A 55 9.12 6.02 -24.85
N PHE A 56 8.34 6.59 -23.94
CA PHE A 56 7.65 5.92 -22.85
C PHE A 56 6.53 4.98 -23.31
N GLY A 57 6.11 5.04 -24.58
CA GLY A 57 4.94 4.29 -25.03
C GLY A 57 3.67 4.79 -24.36
N GLN A 58 2.90 3.89 -23.77
CA GLN A 58 1.76 4.26 -22.94
C GLN A 58 2.23 4.54 -21.52
N TYR A 59 1.83 5.67 -20.94
CA TYR A 59 2.33 6.10 -19.65
C TYR A 59 1.32 6.94 -18.87
N VAL A 60 1.56 7.02 -17.57
CA VAL A 60 0.87 7.93 -16.64
C VAL A 60 1.89 8.91 -16.08
N LYS A 61 1.53 10.19 -15.95
CA LYS A 61 2.30 11.14 -15.12
C LYS A 61 1.43 11.83 -14.10
N ILE A 62 1.91 11.88 -12.86
CA ILE A 62 1.15 12.32 -11.68
C ILE A 62 1.90 13.47 -11.02
N ARG A 63 1.23 14.59 -10.80
CA ARG A 63 1.77 15.68 -9.98
C ARG A 63 1.39 15.45 -8.52
N ARG A 64 2.38 15.42 -7.64
CA ARG A 64 2.16 15.28 -6.21
C ARG A 64 1.43 16.51 -5.66
N THR A 65 0.46 16.27 -4.78
CA THR A 65 -0.33 17.32 -4.14
C THR A 65 0.56 18.33 -3.42
N GLY A 66 0.36 19.61 -3.70
CA GLY A 66 1.07 20.71 -3.05
C GLY A 66 2.52 20.92 -3.51
N THR A 67 3.01 20.19 -4.53
CA THR A 67 4.38 20.34 -5.03
C THR A 67 4.43 20.46 -6.56
N GLN A 68 5.62 20.77 -7.09
CA GLN A 68 5.91 20.74 -8.52
C GLN A 68 6.48 19.39 -8.98
N GLU A 69 6.55 18.38 -8.11
CA GLU A 69 7.12 17.08 -8.43
C GLU A 69 6.15 16.31 -9.33
N VAL A 70 6.64 15.85 -10.49
CA VAL A 70 5.86 15.05 -11.44
C VAL A 70 6.52 13.69 -11.62
N TYR A 71 5.79 12.64 -11.25
CA TYR A 71 6.22 11.24 -11.33
C TYR A 71 5.70 10.63 -12.64
N TYR A 72 6.51 9.81 -13.28
CA TYR A 72 6.22 9.17 -14.57
C TYR A 72 6.29 7.66 -14.43
N PHE A 73 5.31 6.99 -15.03
CA PHE A 73 5.14 5.54 -15.04
C PHE A 73 4.99 5.09 -16.49
N GLY A 74 6.09 4.67 -17.10
CA GLY A 74 6.19 4.36 -18.53
C GLY A 74 6.06 2.89 -18.89
N HIS A 75 5.99 2.64 -20.19
CA HIS A 75 5.95 1.31 -20.82
C HIS A 75 4.74 0.46 -20.42
N LEU A 76 3.63 1.09 -20.01
CA LEU A 76 2.42 0.40 -19.57
C LEU A 76 1.76 -0.35 -20.72
N SER A 77 1.13 -1.48 -20.43
CA SER A 77 0.28 -2.23 -21.37
C SER A 77 -1.18 -1.78 -21.34
N SER A 78 -1.63 -1.25 -20.21
CA SER A 78 -2.96 -0.68 -20.03
C SER A 78 -2.98 0.39 -18.95
N LEU A 79 -3.97 1.28 -19.03
CA LEU A 79 -4.22 2.38 -18.10
C LEU A 79 -5.45 2.05 -17.25
N LEU A 80 -5.35 2.27 -15.95
CA LEU A 80 -6.46 2.11 -15.00
C LEU A 80 -7.00 3.46 -14.48
N VAL A 81 -6.40 4.55 -14.95
CA VAL A 81 -6.78 5.93 -14.63
C VAL A 81 -6.82 6.78 -15.90
N LYS A 82 -7.46 7.94 -15.81
CA LYS A 82 -7.53 8.95 -16.86
C LYS A 82 -6.95 10.28 -16.39
N THR A 83 -6.61 11.13 -17.35
CA THR A 83 -6.20 12.52 -17.09
C THR A 83 -7.26 13.24 -16.25
N GLY A 84 -6.83 13.92 -15.19
CA GLY A 84 -7.69 14.63 -14.26
C GLY A 84 -8.09 13.84 -13.01
N ASP A 85 -7.86 12.52 -12.98
CA ASP A 85 -8.15 11.73 -11.79
C ASP A 85 -7.28 12.15 -10.60
N THR A 86 -7.87 12.11 -9.41
CA THR A 86 -7.12 12.23 -8.15
C THR A 86 -6.78 10.83 -7.66
N VAL A 87 -5.52 10.61 -7.31
CA VAL A 87 -4.99 9.33 -6.84
C VAL A 87 -4.31 9.47 -5.49
N ARG A 88 -4.31 8.39 -4.74
CA ARG A 88 -3.60 8.21 -3.48
C ARG A 88 -2.45 7.22 -3.66
N ILE A 89 -1.48 7.25 -2.74
CA ILE A 89 -0.46 6.21 -2.65
C ILE A 89 -1.17 4.85 -2.58
N THR A 90 -0.65 3.86 -3.30
CA THR A 90 -1.22 2.51 -3.49
C THR A 90 -2.43 2.39 -4.40
N ASP A 91 -3.00 3.49 -4.94
CA ASP A 91 -4.07 3.36 -5.93
C ASP A 91 -3.50 2.74 -7.23
N PRO A 92 -4.19 1.75 -7.84
CA PRO A 92 -3.77 1.16 -9.10
C PRO A 92 -3.93 2.16 -10.25
N ILE A 93 -2.89 2.32 -11.08
CA ILE A 93 -2.86 3.31 -12.17
C ILE A 93 -2.65 2.71 -13.55
N GLY A 94 -2.12 1.49 -13.64
CA GLY A 94 -1.86 0.83 -14.90
C GLY A 94 -1.29 -0.57 -14.70
N ILE A 95 -1.00 -1.24 -15.81
CA ILE A 95 -0.36 -2.55 -15.81
C ILE A 95 0.98 -2.45 -16.55
N GLU A 96 2.03 -3.05 -15.98
CA GLU A 96 3.35 -3.19 -16.60
C GLU A 96 3.23 -3.75 -18.03
N GLY A 97 4.10 -3.31 -18.93
CA GLY A 97 4.12 -3.81 -20.29
C GLY A 97 5.47 -3.57 -20.96
N SER A 98 5.46 -3.54 -22.28
CA SER A 98 6.65 -3.30 -23.11
C SER A 98 6.30 -2.36 -24.28
N THR A 99 5.44 -1.36 -24.02
CA THR A 99 5.10 -0.36 -25.04
C THR A 99 6.18 0.70 -25.16
N GLY A 100 6.24 1.42 -26.29
CA GLY A 100 7.26 2.44 -26.52
C GLY A 100 8.62 1.84 -26.89
N ARG A 101 9.69 2.56 -26.57
CA ARG A 101 11.07 2.12 -26.79
C ARG A 101 11.50 1.22 -25.65
N SER A 102 11.03 -0.02 -25.67
CA SER A 102 11.27 -1.04 -24.65
C SER A 102 11.82 -2.32 -25.29
N THR A 103 12.72 -3.03 -24.59
CA THR A 103 13.32 -4.31 -25.04
C THR A 103 12.66 -5.53 -24.39
N GLY A 104 11.77 -5.32 -23.42
CA GLY A 104 11.05 -6.37 -22.71
C GLY A 104 10.15 -5.79 -21.62
N SER A 105 9.28 -6.60 -21.01
CA SER A 105 8.32 -6.12 -20.01
C SER A 105 9.02 -5.51 -18.78
N HIS A 106 8.79 -4.22 -18.54
CA HIS A 106 9.26 -3.48 -17.36
C HIS A 106 8.50 -2.15 -17.22
N LEU A 107 8.55 -1.58 -16.02
CA LEU A 107 8.13 -0.22 -15.72
C LEU A 107 9.35 0.69 -15.74
N HIS A 108 9.33 1.73 -16.55
CA HIS A 108 10.24 2.87 -16.35
C HIS A 108 9.62 3.86 -15.36
N TYR A 109 10.32 4.13 -14.26
CA TYR A 109 9.84 4.98 -13.16
C TYR A 109 10.82 6.14 -12.89
N CYS A 110 10.36 7.37 -13.10
CA CYS A 110 11.19 8.57 -12.87
C CYS A 110 10.38 9.73 -12.27
N MET A 111 11.09 10.76 -11.80
CA MET A 111 10.50 12.01 -11.34
C MET A 111 11.22 13.20 -11.96
N ARG A 112 10.44 14.19 -12.42
CA ARG A 112 10.93 15.47 -12.95
C ARG A 112 10.31 16.64 -12.22
N MET A 113 11.11 17.66 -11.91
CA MET A 113 10.61 18.93 -11.39
C MET A 113 9.85 19.69 -12.46
N GLY A 114 8.63 20.12 -12.14
CA GLY A 114 7.72 20.83 -13.04
C GLY A 114 7.30 20.03 -14.28
N GLY A 115 7.63 18.73 -14.35
CA GLY A 115 7.48 17.94 -15.57
C GLY A 115 8.42 18.34 -16.71
N ILE A 116 9.49 19.10 -16.42
CA ILE A 116 10.42 19.64 -17.42
C ILE A 116 11.47 18.58 -17.77
N LYS A 117 11.62 18.26 -19.06
CA LYS A 117 12.66 17.34 -19.55
C LYS A 117 14.04 17.87 -19.18
N GLY A 118 14.90 17.01 -18.61
CA GLY A 118 16.22 17.39 -18.12
C GLY A 118 16.26 17.80 -16.64
N GLN A 119 15.14 18.16 -16.03
CA GLN A 119 15.04 18.41 -14.58
C GLN A 119 14.72 17.13 -13.80
N HIS A 120 15.37 16.03 -14.14
CA HIS A 120 15.20 14.76 -13.45
C HIS A 120 15.85 14.82 -12.05
N ARG A 121 15.26 14.09 -11.11
CA ARG A 121 15.80 13.92 -9.76
C ARG A 121 16.11 12.45 -9.53
N ASP A 122 17.06 12.21 -8.63
CA ASP A 122 17.43 10.89 -8.17
C ASP A 122 16.21 10.21 -7.52
N ILE A 123 15.57 9.32 -8.28
CA ILE A 123 14.35 8.63 -7.87
C ILE A 123 14.63 7.64 -6.74
N ASN A 124 15.85 7.12 -6.64
CA ASN A 124 16.27 6.21 -5.58
C ASN A 124 16.24 6.91 -4.22
N ARG A 125 16.80 8.13 -4.14
CA ARG A 125 16.77 8.94 -2.91
C ARG A 125 15.35 9.28 -2.44
N ILE A 126 14.44 9.48 -3.39
CA ILE A 126 13.06 9.91 -3.10
C ILE A 126 12.18 8.73 -2.71
N SER A 127 12.30 7.60 -3.41
CA SER A 127 11.49 6.40 -3.18
C SER A 127 12.04 5.51 -2.07
N GLY A 128 13.35 5.61 -1.78
CA GLY A 128 14.08 4.66 -0.95
C GLY A 128 14.34 3.32 -1.66
N ILE A 129 14.07 3.20 -2.97
CA ILE A 129 14.43 2.01 -3.75
C ILE A 129 15.95 2.04 -4.01
N PRO A 130 16.72 0.99 -3.68
CA PRO A 130 18.16 0.97 -3.90
C PRO A 130 18.56 1.17 -5.37
N ASN A 131 19.69 1.83 -5.63
CA ASN A 131 20.22 1.93 -7.00
C ASN A 131 21.19 0.77 -7.31
N VAL A 132 20.74 -0.46 -7.08
CA VAL A 132 21.54 -1.68 -7.23
C VAL A 132 20.68 -2.75 -7.90
N ILE A 133 21.25 -3.52 -8.83
CA ILE A 133 20.53 -4.59 -9.51
C ILE A 133 20.24 -5.69 -8.49
N GLY A 134 18.99 -6.13 -8.42
CA GLY A 134 18.56 -7.14 -7.46
C GLY A 134 17.06 -7.28 -7.39
N THR A 135 16.61 -8.24 -6.59
CA THR A 135 15.21 -8.44 -6.25
C THR A 135 14.96 -7.88 -4.85
N TYR A 136 13.88 -7.12 -4.71
CA TYR A 136 13.50 -6.43 -3.48
C TYR A 136 12.04 -6.69 -3.18
N ASP A 137 11.67 -6.56 -1.92
CA ASP A 137 10.30 -6.65 -1.42
C ASP A 137 9.97 -5.32 -0.73
N ASP A 138 8.84 -4.71 -1.09
CA ASP A 138 8.41 -3.45 -0.46
C ASP A 138 7.74 -3.65 0.91
N GLY A 139 7.56 -4.92 1.31
CA GLY A 139 6.93 -5.34 2.55
C GLY A 139 5.43 -5.08 2.58
N TYR A 140 4.77 -4.81 1.44
CA TYR A 140 3.33 -4.58 1.42
C TYR A 140 2.56 -5.84 1.83
N VAL A 141 2.90 -6.99 1.25
CA VAL A 141 2.20 -8.25 1.51
C VAL A 141 2.29 -8.62 2.99
N SER A 142 3.48 -8.56 3.59
CA SER A 142 3.66 -8.86 5.02
C SER A 142 2.90 -7.88 5.92
N ARG A 143 2.91 -6.58 5.60
CA ARG A 143 2.12 -5.58 6.34
C ARG A 143 0.62 -5.87 6.27
N MET A 144 0.11 -6.23 5.09
CA MET A 144 -1.32 -6.56 4.93
C MET A 144 -1.70 -7.83 5.67
N GLN A 145 -0.87 -8.88 5.63
CA GLN A 145 -1.08 -10.09 6.42
C GLN A 145 -1.12 -9.78 7.91
N THR A 146 -0.19 -8.97 8.43
CA THR A 146 -0.20 -8.57 9.84
C THR A 146 -1.46 -7.77 10.19
N LEU A 147 -1.93 -6.88 9.31
CA LEU A 147 -3.17 -6.14 9.54
C LEU A 147 -4.40 -7.04 9.48
N GLU A 148 -4.44 -8.01 8.58
CA GLU A 148 -5.49 -9.02 8.50
C GLU A 148 -5.50 -9.92 9.74
N GLU A 149 -4.34 -10.36 10.21
CA GLU A 149 -4.19 -11.13 11.46
C GLU A 149 -4.65 -10.30 12.67
N GLN A 150 -4.25 -9.03 12.75
CA GLN A 150 -4.72 -8.12 13.79
C GLN A 150 -6.23 -7.87 13.70
N ALA A 151 -6.77 -7.68 12.49
CA ALA A 151 -8.20 -7.51 12.26
C ALA A 151 -9.00 -8.78 12.62
N GLN A 152 -8.48 -9.97 12.28
CA GLN A 152 -9.07 -11.25 12.66
C GLN A 152 -9.00 -11.48 14.18
N GLN A 153 -7.91 -11.03 14.83
CA GLN A 153 -7.78 -11.06 16.27
C GLN A 153 -8.76 -10.08 16.96
N LEU A 154 -9.08 -8.96 16.30
CA LEU A 154 -10.05 -7.95 16.76
C LEU A 154 -11.51 -8.32 16.43
N SER A 155 -11.76 -9.13 15.40
CA SER A 155 -13.10 -9.61 15.03
C SER A 155 -13.51 -10.78 15.93
N LEU A 156 -13.95 -10.45 17.14
CA LEU A 156 -14.56 -11.41 18.04
C LEU A 156 -15.90 -11.88 17.48
N SER A 157 -16.26 -13.13 17.76
CA SER A 157 -17.57 -13.72 17.50
C SER A 157 -18.24 -14.13 18.82
N VAL A 158 -19.57 -14.14 18.85
CA VAL A 158 -20.31 -14.71 19.99
C VAL A 158 -19.93 -16.18 20.13
N GLY A 159 -19.55 -16.57 21.35
CA GLY A 159 -19.05 -17.90 21.67
C GLY A 159 -17.52 -17.98 21.80
N ASP A 160 -16.77 -16.98 21.33
CA ASP A 160 -15.31 -16.98 21.43
C ASP A 160 -14.82 -16.95 22.87
N ARG A 161 -13.71 -17.65 23.14
CA ARG A 161 -13.00 -17.56 24.41
C ARG A 161 -12.08 -16.36 24.39
N VAL A 162 -12.12 -15.55 25.44
CA VAL A 162 -11.36 -14.30 25.54
C VAL A 162 -10.77 -14.10 26.94
N ARG A 163 -9.67 -13.35 27.01
CA ARG A 163 -9.12 -12.78 28.25
C ARG A 163 -9.18 -11.26 28.20
N VAL A 164 -9.30 -10.67 29.38
CA VAL A 164 -9.24 -9.22 29.57
C VAL A 164 -7.79 -8.78 29.72
N ARG A 165 -7.37 -7.78 28.95
CA ARG A 165 -6.04 -7.18 29.06
C ARG A 165 -5.86 -6.51 30.41
N GLN A 166 -4.67 -6.63 31.00
CA GLN A 166 -4.37 -6.02 32.29
C GLN A 166 -4.57 -4.50 32.26
N GLY A 167 -5.25 -3.98 33.28
CA GLY A 167 -5.53 -2.54 33.41
C GLY A 167 -6.72 -2.02 32.59
N ALA A 168 -7.36 -2.87 31.78
CA ALA A 168 -8.59 -2.51 31.08
C ALA A 168 -9.73 -2.15 32.04
N THR A 169 -10.62 -1.27 31.61
CA THR A 169 -11.83 -0.88 32.35
C THR A 169 -13.06 -1.54 31.75
N ASP A 170 -14.17 -1.55 32.48
CA ASP A 170 -15.46 -1.83 31.85
C ASP A 170 -15.78 -0.77 30.77
N TYR A 171 -16.83 -1.02 30.00
CA TYR A 171 -17.26 -0.15 28.90
C TYR A 171 -17.66 1.27 29.34
N LYS A 172 -17.82 1.52 30.64
CA LYS A 172 -18.12 2.84 31.20
C LYS A 172 -16.89 3.49 31.86
N GLY A 173 -15.71 2.90 31.73
CA GLY A 173 -14.46 3.40 32.31
C GLY A 173 -14.23 3.02 33.78
N LYS A 174 -15.02 2.11 34.35
CA LYS A 174 -14.85 1.66 35.74
C LYS A 174 -13.81 0.54 35.82
N LYS A 175 -12.95 0.59 36.85
CA LYS A 175 -11.98 -0.47 37.12
C LYS A 175 -12.68 -1.80 37.42
N LEU A 176 -12.15 -2.87 36.83
CA LEU A 176 -12.61 -4.24 37.07
C LEU A 176 -11.92 -4.85 38.29
N ALA A 177 -12.60 -5.81 38.92
CA ALA A 177 -12.01 -6.58 40.01
C ALA A 177 -10.81 -7.41 39.51
N ALA A 178 -9.81 -7.60 40.38
CA ALA A 178 -8.52 -8.18 39.97
C ALA A 178 -8.62 -9.59 39.37
N PHE A 179 -9.66 -10.37 39.69
CA PHE A 179 -9.87 -11.70 39.11
C PHE A 179 -10.22 -11.63 37.62
N VAL A 180 -10.83 -10.54 37.15
CA VAL A 180 -11.29 -10.42 35.76
C VAL A 180 -10.14 -10.49 34.76
N TYR A 181 -8.96 -9.97 35.11
CA TYR A 181 -7.79 -10.00 34.22
C TYR A 181 -7.09 -11.36 34.13
N ARG A 182 -7.45 -12.33 34.98
CA ARG A 182 -6.80 -13.65 35.08
C ARG A 182 -7.74 -14.81 34.74
N THR A 183 -8.99 -14.50 34.39
CA THR A 183 -10.01 -15.49 34.04
C THR A 183 -10.25 -15.51 32.54
N VAL A 184 -10.58 -16.69 32.03
CA VAL A 184 -11.03 -16.89 30.64
C VAL A 184 -12.56 -16.79 30.61
N TYR A 185 -13.07 -15.94 29.74
CA TYR A 185 -14.49 -15.71 29.53
C TYR A 185 -14.93 -16.18 28.16
N GLN A 186 -16.24 -16.30 27.97
CA GLN A 186 -16.87 -16.46 26.69
C GLN A 186 -17.54 -15.15 26.27
N VAL A 187 -17.41 -14.77 25.00
CA VAL A 187 -18.16 -13.66 24.41
C VAL A 187 -19.63 -14.07 24.31
N GLN A 188 -20.52 -13.32 24.93
CA GLN A 188 -21.96 -13.59 24.95
C GLN A 188 -22.74 -12.70 24.00
N GLN A 189 -22.29 -11.46 23.81
CA GLN A 189 -22.94 -10.52 22.91
C GLN A 189 -21.92 -9.56 22.32
N ILE A 190 -22.16 -9.18 21.07
CA ILE A 190 -21.39 -8.17 20.35
C ILE A 190 -22.35 -7.12 19.84
N SER A 191 -22.06 -5.84 20.09
CA SER A 191 -22.81 -4.70 19.58
C SER A 191 -21.83 -3.59 19.23
N GLY A 192 -21.30 -3.63 18.00
CA GLY A 192 -20.19 -2.78 17.59
C GLY A 192 -18.95 -3.09 18.44
N ASP A 193 -18.35 -2.04 19.02
CA ASP A 193 -17.20 -2.16 19.92
C ASP A 193 -17.56 -2.63 21.35
N ARG A 194 -18.85 -2.71 21.70
CA ARG A 194 -19.28 -3.21 23.01
C ARG A 194 -19.38 -4.73 23.00
N ILE A 195 -18.51 -5.38 23.78
CA ILE A 195 -18.46 -6.83 23.93
C ILE A 195 -18.92 -7.22 25.34
N VAL A 196 -19.93 -8.08 25.43
CA VAL A 196 -20.38 -8.64 26.70
C VAL A 196 -19.69 -9.98 26.90
N ILE A 197 -18.97 -10.13 28.01
CA ILE A 197 -18.25 -11.35 28.38
C ILE A 197 -18.87 -12.00 29.60
N GLY A 198 -18.76 -13.32 29.70
CA GLY A 198 -19.31 -14.07 30.83
C GLY A 198 -18.86 -15.52 30.90
N ILE A 199 -19.30 -16.23 31.94
CA ILE A 199 -18.96 -17.64 32.20
C ILE A 199 -20.27 -18.41 32.34
N GLY A 200 -20.41 -19.54 31.62
CA GLY A 200 -21.58 -20.40 31.74
C GLY A 200 -22.91 -19.69 31.46
N GLY A 201 -22.93 -18.72 30.53
CA GLY A 201 -24.11 -17.91 30.21
C GLY A 201 -24.42 -16.77 31.19
N GLN A 202 -23.65 -16.59 32.27
CA GLN A 202 -23.80 -15.45 33.17
C GLN A 202 -22.88 -14.29 32.77
N VAL A 203 -23.46 -13.11 32.60
CA VAL A 203 -22.74 -11.88 32.23
C VAL A 203 -21.83 -11.45 33.37
N THR A 204 -20.56 -11.20 33.05
CA THR A 204 -19.56 -10.67 34.00
C THR A 204 -19.31 -9.18 33.78
N ALA A 205 -19.07 -8.75 32.54
CA ALA A 205 -18.79 -7.36 32.21
C ALA A 205 -19.11 -7.05 30.75
N ALA A 206 -19.35 -5.76 30.47
CA ALA A 206 -19.27 -5.22 29.12
C ALA A 206 -17.93 -4.49 28.97
N MET A 207 -17.24 -4.69 27.85
CA MET A 207 -15.88 -4.22 27.60
C MET A 207 -15.74 -3.67 26.17
N HIS A 208 -14.69 -2.90 25.91
CA HIS A 208 -14.29 -2.55 24.55
C HIS A 208 -13.64 -3.75 23.87
N ALA A 209 -13.84 -3.92 22.57
CA ALA A 209 -13.28 -5.05 21.82
C ALA A 209 -11.74 -5.04 21.87
N ALA A 210 -11.14 -3.85 21.84
CA ALA A 210 -9.69 -3.67 21.92
C ALA A 210 -9.08 -4.10 23.27
N ASP A 211 -9.87 -4.22 24.33
CA ASP A 211 -9.42 -4.63 25.66
C ASP A 211 -9.46 -6.15 25.87
N LEU A 212 -9.91 -6.88 24.85
CA LEU A 212 -10.02 -8.32 24.86
C LEU A 212 -8.96 -8.95 23.95
N THR A 213 -8.52 -10.13 24.34
CA THR A 213 -7.64 -10.98 23.53
C THR A 213 -8.29 -12.34 23.39
N ARG A 214 -8.58 -12.76 22.16
CA ARG A 214 -9.06 -14.11 21.84
C ARG A 214 -7.99 -15.15 22.21
N ILE A 215 -8.43 -16.30 22.71
CA ILE A 215 -7.58 -17.42 23.15
C ILE A 215 -7.92 -18.70 22.40
#